data_AF-A0A7Y0SLP8-F1
#
_entry.id   AF-A0A7Y0SLP8-F1
#
_cell.length_a   1.000
_cell.length_b   1.000
_cell.length_c   1.000
_cell.angle_alpha   90.00
_cell.angle_beta   90.00
_cell.angle_gamma   90.00
#
_symmetry.space_group_name_H-M   'P 1'
#
loop_
_entity.id
_entity.type
_entity.pdbx_description
1 polymer ?
#
loop_
_entity_poly.entity_id
_entity_poly.type
_entity_poly.pdbx_seq_one_letter_code
_entity_poly.pdbx_strand_id
1 'polypeptide(L)' 'MITKLYVTASNYLNNLRNDERGVTAIEYGLIAIAMATMLALVFYNTGSLVDELKIGFDKITSALNSANN' A
#
# COMPACT_ATOMS: atom_id res chain seq x y z
N MET A 1 25.81 -27.39 -34.77
CA MET A 1 26.19 -26.29 -33.85
C MET A 1 25.29 -25.06 -34.00
N ILE A 2 25.03 -24.57 -35.21
CA ILE A 2 24.13 -23.42 -35.48
C ILE A 2 22.71 -23.61 -34.92
N THR A 3 22.09 -24.78 -35.11
CA THR A 3 20.73 -25.06 -34.62
C THR A 3 20.63 -25.01 -33.10
N LYS A 4 21.67 -25.45 -32.39
CA LYS A 4 21.74 -25.37 -30.93
C LYS A 4 21.79 -23.91 -30.48
N LEU A 5 22.58 -23.08 -31.17
CA LEU A 5 22.69 -21.65 -30.92
C LEU A 5 21.36 -20.92 -31.20
N TYR A 6 20.67 -21.27 -32.30
CA TYR A 6 19.34 -20.76 -32.64
C TYR A 6 18.31 -21.09 -31.55
N VAL A 7 18.25 -22.35 -31.10
CA VAL A 7 17.32 -22.78 -30.05
C VAL A 7 17.62 -22.10 -28.72
N THR A 8 18.90 -21.97 -28.34
CA THR A 8 19.29 -21.26 -27.10
C THR A 8 18.92 -19.77 -27.15
N ALA A 9 19.18 -19.09 -28.28
CA ALA A 9 18.82 -17.69 -28.45
C ALA A 9 17.30 -17.47 -28.42
N SER A 10 16.54 -18.33 -29.10
CA SER A 10 15.07 -18.27 -29.10
C SER A 10 14.49 -18.51 -27.70
N ASN A 11 15.00 -19.49 -26.96
CA ASN A 11 14.58 -19.75 -25.58
C ASN A 11 14.93 -18.60 -24.65
N TYR A 12 16.10 -17.97 -24.81
CA TYR A 12 16.48 -16.81 -24.01
C TYR A 12 15.54 -15.62 -24.24
N LEU A 13 15.20 -15.30 -25.50
CA LEU A 13 14.24 -14.23 -25.81
C LEU A 13 12.84 -14.54 -25.26
N ASN A 14 12.38 -15.78 -25.37
CA ASN A 14 11.09 -16.18 -24.80
C ASN A 14 11.08 -16.04 -23.27
N ASN A 15 12.17 -16.42 -22.60
CA ASN A 15 12.29 -16.24 -21.16
C ASN A 15 12.33 -14.77 -20.77
N LEU A 16 12.98 -13.90 -21.56
CA LEU A 16 13.02 -12.46 -21.32
C LEU A 16 11.65 -11.81 -21.51
N ARG A 17 10.88 -12.23 -22.53
CA ARG A 17 9.52 -11.73 -22.78
C ARG A 17 8.55 -12.12 -21.67
N ASN A 18 8.73 -13.29 -21.08
CA ASN A 18 7.90 -13.81 -20.01
C ASN A 18 8.47 -13.49 -18.61
N ASP A 19 9.49 -12.62 -18.52
CA ASP A 19 10.08 -12.21 -17.23
C ASP A 19 9.28 -11.06 -16.62
N GLU A 20 8.48 -11.38 -15.59
CA GLU A 20 7.64 -10.41 -14.90
C GLU A 20 8.34 -9.78 -13.68
N ARG A 21 9.58 -10.19 -13.34
CA ARG A 21 10.26 -9.77 -12.10
C ARG A 21 10.49 -8.26 -11.99
N GLY A 22 10.56 -7.56 -13.12
CA GLY A 22 10.66 -6.09 -13.18
C GLY A 22 9.32 -5.37 -13.17
N VAL A 23 8.30 -5.94 -13.81
CA VAL A 23 6.94 -5.37 -13.88
C VAL A 23 6.27 -5.44 -12.52
N THR A 24 6.45 -6.54 -11.79
CA THR A 24 5.92 -6.71 -10.44
C THR A 24 6.45 -5.67 -9.45
N ALA A 25 7.71 -5.25 -9.59
CA ALA A 25 8.30 -4.26 -8.69
C ALA A 25 7.68 -2.86 -8.86
N ILE A 26 7.38 -2.47 -10.11
CA ILE A 26 6.74 -1.19 -10.40
C ILE A 26 5.27 -1.21 -9.95
N GLU A 27 4.58 -2.33 -10.13
CA GLU A 27 3.19 -2.51 -9.69
C GLU A 27 3.06 -2.43 -8.17
N TYR A 28 3.89 -3.17 -7.42
CA TYR A 28 3.90 -3.09 -5.96
C TYR A 28 4.33 -1.70 -5.47
N GLY A 29 5.24 -1.03 -6.19
CA GLY A 29 5.61 0.36 -5.91
C GLY A 29 4.41 1.32 -6.05
N LEU A 30 3.61 1.17 -7.11
CA LEU A 30 2.41 1.98 -7.31
C LEU A 30 1.32 1.70 -6.26
N ILE A 31 1.11 0.42 -5.93
CA ILE A 31 0.17 0.01 -4.87
C ILE A 31 0.60 0.61 -3.52
N ALA A 32 1.89 0.60 -3.19
CA ALA A 32 2.40 1.20 -1.96
C ALA A 32 2.09 2.70 -1.87
N ILE A 33 2.25 3.44 -2.97
CA ILE A 33 1.89 4.87 -3.03
C ILE A 33 0.38 5.05 -2.82
N ALA A 34 -0.46 4.28 -3.50
CA ALA A 34 -1.92 4.36 -3.36
C ALA A 34 -2.39 4.04 -1.93
N MET A 35 -1.79 3.03 -1.29
CA MET A 35 -2.09 2.68 0.10
C MET A 35 -1.63 3.79 1.06
N ALA A 36 -0.45 4.36 0.85
CA ALA A 36 0.06 5.43 1.71
C ALA A 36 -0.83 6.68 1.64
N THR A 37 -1.28 7.09 0.46
CA THR A 37 -2.19 8.24 0.30
C THR A 37 -3.56 7.97 0.92
N MET A 38 -4.11 6.77 0.73
CA MET A 38 -5.37 6.36 1.34
C MET A 38 -5.29 6.40 2.88
N LEU A 39 -4.24 5.82 3.46
CA LEU A 39 -4.04 5.84 4.91
C LEU A 39 -3.86 7.27 5.44
N ALA A 40 -3.12 8.11 4.74
CA ALA A 40 -2.97 9.52 5.11
C ALA A 40 -4.34 10.23 5.15
N LEU A 41 -5.21 10.00 4.17
CA LEU A 41 -6.55 10.60 4.16
C LEU A 41 -7.43 10.10 5.31
N VAL A 42 -7.42 8.80 5.59
CA VAL A 42 -8.26 8.21 6.64
C VAL A 42 -7.83 8.64 8.05
N PHE A 43 -6.52 8.78 8.27
CA PHE A 43 -5.96 9.00 9.62
C PHE A 43 -5.50 10.42 9.91
N TYR A 44 -5.18 11.25 8.91
CA TYR A 44 -4.58 12.57 9.12
C TYR A 44 -5.42 13.75 8.58
N ASN A 45 -6.53 13.49 7.89
CA ASN A 45 -7.41 14.57 7.45
C ASN A 45 -8.32 15.07 8.59
N THR A 46 -8.83 16.30 8.48
CA THR A 46 -9.83 16.82 9.41
C THR A 46 -11.13 16.02 9.30
N GLY A 47 -11.65 15.55 10.44
CA GLY A 47 -12.76 14.58 10.47
C GLY A 47 -12.30 13.15 10.20
N SER A 48 -11.01 12.88 10.41
CA SER A 48 -10.45 11.53 10.33
C SER A 48 -11.03 10.61 11.39
N LEU A 49 -10.77 9.31 11.23
CA LEU A 49 -11.05 8.32 12.27
C LEU A 49 -10.42 8.70 13.62
N VAL A 50 -9.23 9.32 13.60
CA VAL A 50 -8.52 9.75 14.82
C VAL A 50 -9.26 10.88 15.52
N ASP A 51 -9.81 11.83 14.77
CA ASP A 51 -10.56 12.96 15.33
C ASP A 51 -11.83 12.47 16.03
N GLU A 52 -12.58 11.57 15.40
CA GLU A 52 -13.80 11.00 15.98
C GLU A 52 -13.52 10.16 17.23
N LEU A 53 -12.44 9.37 17.20
CA LEU A 53 -11.99 8.63 18.39
C LEU A 53 -11.65 9.60 19.52
N LYS A 54 -10.91 10.67 19.23
CA LYS A 54 -10.57 11.70 20.21
C LYS A 54 -11.83 12.35 20.80
N ILE A 55 -12.79 12.74 19.97
CA ILE A 55 -14.08 13.29 20.41
C ILE A 55 -14.82 12.31 21.34
N GLY A 56 -14.82 11.02 21.01
CA GLY A 56 -15.41 9.97 21.85
C GLY A 56 -14.76 9.90 23.23
N PHE A 57 -13.43 9.86 23.28
CA PHE A 57 -12.69 9.83 24.55
C PHE A 57 -12.81 11.12 25.36
N ASP A 58 -12.85 12.28 24.70
CA ASP A 58 -13.06 13.58 25.36
C ASP A 58 -14.45 13.65 26.01
N LYS A 59 -15.49 13.08 25.36
CA LYS A 59 -16.83 12.96 25.96
C LYS A 59 -16.82 12.06 27.19
N ILE A 60 -16.14 10.93 27.14
CA ILE A 60 -16.01 10.02 28.29
C ILE A 60 -15.31 10.74 29.45
N THR A 61 -14.18 11.38 29.16
CA THR A 61 -13.40 12.16 30.14
C THR A 61 -14.26 13.26 30.77
N SER A 62 -15.03 13.97 29.95
CA SER A 62 -15.94 15.01 30.45
C SER A 62 -17.01 14.45 31.37
N ALA A 63 -17.65 13.33 30.99
CA ALA A 63 -18.66 12.68 31.82
C ALA A 63 -18.09 12.21 33.17
N LEU A 64 -16.87 11.65 33.18
CA LEU A 64 -16.19 11.24 34.40
C LEU A 64 -15.86 12.43 35.32
N ASN A 65 -15.38 13.54 34.75
CA ASN A 65 -15.09 14.76 35.51
C ASN A 65 -16.37 15.42 36.06
N SER A 66 -17.48 15.35 35.31
CA SER A 66 -18.78 15.81 35.78
C SER A 66 -19.37 14.91 36.88
N ALA A 67 -19.04 13.63 36.91
CA ALA A 67 -19.49 12.71 37.96
C ALA A 67 -18.62 12.76 39.24
N ASN A 68 -17.36 13.21 39.11
CA ASN A 68 -16.42 13.36 40.22
C ASN A 68 -16.54 14.70 40.97
N ASN A 69 -17.35 15.65 40.48
CA ASN A 69 -17.70 16.90 41.16
C ASN A 69 -19.18 16.88 41.56
#